data_AF-A0A7R9U2B0-F1
#
_entry.id   AF-A0A7R9U2B0-F1
#
_cell.length_a   1.000
_cell.length_b   1.000
_cell.length_c   1.000
_cell.angle_alpha   90.00
_cell.angle_beta   90.00
_cell.angle_gamma   90.00
#
_symmetry.space_group_name_H-M   'P 1'
#
loop_
_entity.id
_entity.type
_entity.pdbx_description
1 polymer ?
#
loop_
_entity_poly.entity_id
_entity_poly.type
_entity_poly.pdbx_seq_one_letter_code
_entity_poly.pdbx_strand_id
1 'polypeptide(L)'
;RLTNIYVAPPEPAPPVPLIVKEAAQYLTRIFRVFGLVEGDTDIGFGEQEAGGASREEVLGPVLDTLTAFREKVRTAALAGDVQEVLRVCDVLRDRDLIEVGVRLEDGGAGATGSRWKLDDPETLKRELEQREQERLRREEEKRRQREEKARREAEKAAKARISPADLFRSDVDDDGSPKWGSFGDDGLPLTLANGDAVSKGQTKKLKKLQAAQEKLHAKYLAEKGTAGE
;
A
#
# COMPACT_ATOMS: atom_id res chain seq x y z
N ARG A 1 69.21 -36.85 22.50
CA ARG A 1 67.99 -37.01 23.34
C ARG A 1 67.68 -38.51 23.38
N LEU A 2 67.63 -39.06 24.60
CA LEU A 2 67.51 -40.47 25.01
C LEU A 2 66.27 -41.12 24.35
N THR A 3 66.20 -42.30 23.69
CA THR A 3 66.70 -43.70 23.82
C THR A 3 66.02 -44.61 24.85
N ASN A 4 64.91 -44.23 25.49
CA ASN A 4 64.08 -45.21 26.22
C ASN A 4 62.59 -44.84 26.22
N ILE A 5 61.82 -45.48 25.32
CA ILE A 5 60.35 -45.39 25.26
C ILE A 5 59.68 -45.93 26.54
N TYR A 6 60.36 -46.78 27.31
CA TYR A 6 59.84 -47.40 28.54
C TYR A 6 59.91 -46.52 29.81
N VAL A 7 60.49 -45.32 29.71
CA VAL A 7 60.64 -44.39 30.86
C VAL A 7 59.64 -43.22 30.78
N ALA A 8 58.93 -43.07 29.65
CA ALA A 8 57.82 -42.14 29.54
C ALA A 8 56.57 -42.75 30.21
N PRO A 9 55.80 -42.00 31.01
CA PRO A 9 54.49 -42.48 31.46
C PRO A 9 53.65 -42.82 30.23
N PRO A 10 52.93 -43.96 30.21
CA PRO A 10 52.07 -44.28 29.08
C PRO A 10 51.07 -43.14 28.92
N GLU A 11 50.96 -42.57 27.71
CA GLU A 11 49.85 -41.67 27.41
C GLU A 11 48.55 -42.43 27.73
N PRO A 12 47.60 -41.82 28.45
CA PRO A 12 46.37 -42.50 28.82
C PRO A 12 45.68 -42.99 27.54
N ALA A 13 45.52 -44.30 27.42
CA ALA A 13 44.84 -44.89 26.27
C ALA A 13 43.46 -44.22 26.15
N PRO A 14 43.04 -43.83 24.92
CA PRO A 14 41.73 -43.23 24.75
C PRO A 14 40.67 -44.19 25.31
N PRO A 15 39.70 -43.70 26.10
CA PRO A 15 38.69 -44.56 26.68
C PRO A 15 37.98 -45.30 25.54
N VAL A 16 37.92 -46.63 25.63
CA VAL A 16 37.24 -47.47 24.65
C VAL A 16 35.78 -47.61 25.10
N PRO A 17 34.82 -46.86 24.55
CA PRO A 17 33.48 -46.76 25.10
C PRO A 17 32.57 -47.93 24.68
N LEU A 18 33.14 -49.09 24.31
CA LEU A 18 32.40 -50.21 23.73
C LEU A 18 31.25 -50.69 24.64
N ILE A 19 31.49 -50.78 25.94
CA ILE A 19 30.47 -51.21 26.91
C ILE A 19 29.34 -50.19 27.00
N VAL A 20 29.68 -48.90 27.00
CA VAL A 20 28.69 -47.81 27.06
C VAL A 20 27.87 -47.78 25.76
N LYS A 21 28.52 -48.00 24.61
CA LYS A 21 27.87 -48.10 23.30
C LYS A 21 26.88 -49.26 23.25
N GLU A 22 27.29 -50.45 23.67
CA GLU A 22 26.43 -51.64 23.71
C GLU A 22 25.25 -51.46 24.66
N ALA A 23 25.48 -50.88 25.85
CA ALA A 23 24.41 -50.57 26.79
C ALA A 23 23.38 -49.58 26.19
N ALA A 24 23.86 -48.55 25.49
CA ALA A 24 23.00 -47.56 24.85
C ALA A 24 22.21 -48.14 23.66
N GLN A 25 22.83 -49.02 22.85
CA GLN A 25 22.16 -49.76 21.77
C GLN A 25 21.06 -50.68 22.33
N TYR A 26 21.35 -51.39 23.43
CA TYR A 26 20.39 -52.26 24.09
C TYR A 26 19.16 -51.50 24.62
N LEU A 27 19.39 -50.37 25.30
CA LEU A 27 18.31 -49.50 25.79
C LEU A 27 17.46 -48.94 24.65
N THR A 28 18.11 -48.48 23.57
CA THR A 28 17.42 -47.95 22.38
C THR A 28 16.54 -49.03 21.74
N ARG A 29 17.02 -50.28 21.67
CA ARG A 29 16.24 -51.42 21.19
C ARG A 29 15.01 -51.69 22.05
N ILE A 30 15.13 -51.61 23.38
CA ILE A 30 13.99 -51.76 24.29
C ILE A 30 12.95 -50.66 24.03
N PHE A 31 13.38 -49.41 23.89
CA PHE A 31 12.47 -48.30 23.61
C PHE A 31 11.75 -48.45 22.27
N ARG A 32 12.39 -49.03 21.24
CA ARG A 32 11.71 -49.38 19.98
C ARG A 32 10.60 -50.41 20.18
N VAL A 33 10.82 -51.44 21.00
CA VAL A 33 9.80 -52.47 21.29
C VAL A 33 8.57 -51.87 21.97
N PHE A 34 8.77 -50.87 22.83
CA PHE A 34 7.69 -50.14 23.49
C PHE A 34 7.10 -48.99 22.64
N GLY A 35 7.61 -48.76 21.43
CA GLY A 35 7.13 -47.70 20.53
C GLY A 35 7.51 -46.28 20.95
N LEU A 36 8.53 -46.12 21.80
CA LEU A 36 9.03 -44.82 22.28
C LEU A 36 10.04 -44.18 21.31
N VAL A 37 10.61 -44.97 20.38
CA VAL A 37 11.58 -44.53 19.37
C VAL A 37 11.14 -45.04 18.01
N GLU A 38 11.04 -44.15 17.03
CA GLU A 38 10.76 -44.45 15.63
C GLU A 38 12.03 -44.27 14.78
N GLY A 39 12.27 -45.15 13.80
CA GLY A 39 13.42 -45.06 12.87
C GLY A 39 14.55 -46.07 13.12
N ASP A 40 15.62 -45.96 12.32
CA ASP A 40 16.77 -46.90 12.29
C ASP A 40 18.04 -46.35 12.98
N THR A 41 17.89 -45.42 13.92
CA THR A 41 19.04 -44.78 14.61
C THR A 41 19.66 -45.72 15.63
N ASP A 42 20.96 -46.00 15.49
CA ASP A 42 21.70 -46.99 16.27
C ASP A 42 21.64 -46.75 17.80
N ILE A 43 21.62 -45.48 18.24
CA ILE A 43 21.51 -45.07 19.65
C ILE A 43 20.64 -43.81 19.75
N GLY A 44 19.69 -43.79 20.70
CA GLY A 44 18.92 -42.60 21.08
C GLY A 44 17.49 -42.54 20.50
N PHE A 45 16.81 -41.43 20.77
CA PHE A 45 15.51 -41.10 20.18
C PHE A 45 15.81 -40.41 18.85
N GLY A 46 15.55 -41.08 17.73
CA GLY A 46 15.99 -40.66 16.41
C GLY A 46 15.87 -39.16 16.20
N GLU A 47 17.01 -38.47 16.21
CA GLU A 47 17.08 -37.12 15.69
C GLU A 47 16.85 -37.26 14.21
N GLN A 48 15.82 -36.61 13.69
CA GLN A 48 15.62 -36.47 12.26
C GLN A 48 16.67 -35.46 11.74
N GLU A 49 17.96 -35.76 11.93
CA GLU A 49 19.07 -35.02 11.37
C GLU A 49 19.28 -35.48 9.92
N ALA A 50 18.56 -34.80 9.04
CA ALA A 50 18.90 -34.70 7.63
C ALA A 50 19.10 -33.22 7.28
N GLY A 51 20.23 -32.63 7.71
CA GLY A 51 20.78 -31.38 7.15
C GLY A 51 19.84 -30.18 6.99
N GLY A 52 18.83 -30.03 7.86
CA GLY A 52 17.89 -28.92 7.87
C GLY A 52 18.00 -28.09 9.15
N ALA A 53 17.66 -26.80 9.07
CA ALA A 53 17.54 -25.92 10.24
C ALA A 53 16.67 -26.57 11.32
N SER A 54 16.97 -26.28 12.59
CA SER A 54 16.27 -26.91 13.71
C SER A 54 14.76 -26.62 13.64
N ARG A 55 13.91 -27.53 14.14
CA ARG A 55 12.45 -27.34 14.12
C ARG A 55 12.05 -26.01 14.77
N GLU A 56 12.78 -25.59 15.79
CA GLU A 56 12.60 -24.30 16.45
C GLU A 56 13.01 -23.12 15.55
N GLU A 57 14.13 -23.20 14.84
CA GLU A 57 14.54 -22.17 13.88
C GLU A 57 13.53 -21.99 12.74
N VAL A 58 12.93 -23.09 12.27
CA VAL A 58 11.94 -23.04 11.17
C VAL A 58 10.57 -22.56 11.65
N LEU A 59 10.10 -23.02 12.81
CA LEU A 59 8.76 -22.71 13.29
C LEU A 59 8.68 -21.47 14.19
N GLY A 60 9.77 -21.11 14.87
CA GLY A 60 9.84 -20.01 15.83
C GLY A 60 9.25 -18.72 15.30
N PRO A 61 9.69 -18.20 14.13
CA PRO A 61 9.16 -16.96 13.57
C PRO A 61 7.65 -17.00 13.31
N VAL A 62 7.12 -18.15 12.88
CA VAL A 62 5.69 -18.35 12.62
C VAL A 62 4.92 -18.38 13.95
N LEU A 63 5.45 -19.07 14.96
CA LEU A 63 4.84 -19.15 16.30
C LEU A 63 4.83 -17.79 17.00
N ASP A 64 5.89 -17.00 16.86
CA ASP A 64 5.96 -15.64 17.40
C ASP A 64 4.92 -14.73 16.74
N THR A 65 4.81 -14.81 15.40
CA THR A 65 3.79 -14.08 14.63
C THR A 65 2.38 -14.43 15.08
N LEU A 66 2.06 -15.72 15.24
CA LEU A 66 0.75 -16.18 15.69
C LEU A 66 0.46 -15.80 17.14
N THR A 67 1.47 -15.82 18.01
CA THR A 67 1.34 -15.42 19.42
C THR A 67 1.01 -13.92 19.52
N ALA A 68 1.72 -13.09 18.76
CA ALA A 68 1.45 -11.65 18.69
C ALA A 68 0.05 -11.36 18.11
N PHE A 69 -0.34 -12.06 17.04
CA PHE A 69 -1.68 -11.95 16.47
C PHE A 69 -2.78 -12.29 17.48
N ARG A 70 -2.63 -13.42 18.19
CA ARG A 70 -3.59 -13.85 19.22
C ARG A 70 -3.78 -12.78 20.29
N GLU A 71 -2.71 -12.14 20.73
CA GLU A 71 -2.79 -11.11 21.78
C GLU A 71 -3.50 -9.84 21.29
N LYS A 72 -3.22 -9.41 20.05
CA LYS A 72 -3.93 -8.29 19.41
C LYS A 72 -5.43 -8.58 19.28
N VAL A 73 -5.80 -9.76 18.77
CA VAL A 73 -7.21 -10.18 18.64
C VAL A 73 -7.88 -10.27 20.00
N ARG A 74 -7.22 -10.83 21.02
CA ARG A 74 -7.76 -10.90 22.38
C ARG A 74 -8.05 -9.51 22.93
N THR A 75 -7.12 -8.58 22.75
CA THR A 75 -7.27 -7.18 23.21
C THR A 75 -8.48 -6.51 22.54
N ALA A 76 -8.59 -6.62 21.21
CA ALA A 76 -9.69 -6.05 20.44
C ALA A 76 -11.05 -6.69 20.79
N ALA A 77 -11.08 -8.03 20.95
CA ALA A 77 -12.28 -8.75 21.32
C ALA A 77 -12.77 -8.42 22.73
N LEU A 78 -11.86 -8.26 23.71
CA LEU A 78 -12.20 -7.81 25.06
C LEU A 78 -12.76 -6.38 25.07
N ALA A 79 -12.31 -5.53 24.14
CA ALA A 79 -12.85 -4.19 23.94
C ALA A 79 -14.19 -4.17 23.16
N GLY A 80 -14.63 -5.31 22.60
CA GLY A 80 -15.81 -5.39 21.75
C GLY A 80 -15.64 -4.74 20.37
N ASP A 81 -14.41 -4.43 19.95
CA ASP A 81 -14.12 -3.76 18.70
C ASP A 81 -13.96 -4.76 17.55
N VAL A 82 -15.07 -5.06 16.88
CA VAL A 82 -15.10 -5.97 15.74
C VAL A 82 -14.31 -5.43 14.55
N GLN A 83 -14.27 -4.11 14.36
CA GLN A 83 -13.53 -3.51 13.24
C GLN A 83 -12.03 -3.68 13.44
N GLU A 84 -11.55 -3.51 14.67
CA GLU A 84 -10.15 -3.75 15.02
C GLU A 84 -9.77 -5.22 14.85
N VAL A 85 -10.63 -6.17 15.23
CA VAL A 85 -10.37 -7.60 14.97
C VAL A 85 -10.19 -7.88 13.47
N LEU A 86 -11.06 -7.34 12.62
CA LEU A 86 -10.94 -7.50 11.16
C LEU A 86 -9.67 -6.85 10.62
N ARG A 87 -9.33 -5.64 11.12
CA ARG A 87 -8.09 -4.96 10.76
C ARG A 87 -6.85 -5.77 11.15
N VAL A 88 -6.85 -6.41 12.32
CA VAL A 88 -5.75 -7.27 12.79
C VAL A 88 -5.63 -8.51 11.91
N CYS A 89 -6.73 -9.09 11.43
CA CYS A 89 -6.70 -10.18 10.45
C CYS A 89 -6.08 -9.75 9.11
N ASP A 90 -6.45 -8.56 8.60
CA ASP A 90 -5.85 -8.03 7.37
C ASP A 90 -4.35 -7.77 7.54
N VAL A 91 -3.92 -7.24 8.70
CA VAL A 91 -2.49 -7.04 9.01
C VAL A 91 -1.73 -8.37 9.03
N LEU A 92 -2.29 -9.41 9.66
CA LEU A 92 -1.68 -10.73 9.67
C LEU A 92 -1.52 -11.26 8.24
N ARG A 93 -2.57 -11.16 7.42
CA ARG A 93 -2.61 -11.67 6.04
C ARG A 93 -1.61 -10.95 5.13
N ASP A 94 -1.63 -9.62 5.17
CA ASP A 94 -1.01 -8.77 4.15
C ASP A 94 0.38 -8.28 4.54
N ARG A 95 0.82 -8.50 5.79
CA ARG A 95 2.13 -8.05 6.29
C ARG A 95 2.85 -9.12 7.11
N ASP A 96 2.28 -9.51 8.26
CA ASP A 96 3.03 -10.31 9.24
C ASP A 96 3.37 -11.71 8.68
N LEU A 97 2.45 -12.37 7.96
CA LEU A 97 2.72 -13.66 7.32
C LEU A 97 3.71 -13.59 6.15
N ILE A 98 3.77 -12.46 5.44
CA ILE A 98 4.73 -12.24 4.35
C ILE A 98 6.16 -12.23 4.87
N GLU A 99 6.39 -11.65 6.05
CA GLU A 99 7.73 -11.58 6.67
C GLU A 99 8.30 -12.97 6.98
N VAL A 100 7.42 -13.94 7.26
CA VAL A 100 7.77 -15.34 7.53
C VAL A 100 7.63 -16.25 6.30
N GLY A 101 7.43 -15.69 5.11
CA GLY A 101 7.37 -16.45 3.84
C GLY A 101 6.05 -17.18 3.61
N VAL A 102 4.98 -16.82 4.31
CA VAL A 102 3.66 -17.45 4.17
C VAL A 102 2.71 -16.51 3.41
N ARG A 103 2.19 -16.99 2.28
CA ARG A 103 1.13 -16.30 1.53
C ARG A 103 -0.21 -16.97 1.82
N LEU A 104 -1.18 -16.19 2.29
CA LEU A 104 -2.55 -16.67 2.46
C LEU A 104 -3.37 -16.28 1.21
N GLU A 105 -4.01 -17.27 0.60
CA GLU A 105 -4.95 -17.11 -0.50
C GLU A 105 -6.37 -17.34 0.02
N ASP A 106 -7.17 -16.29 0.06
CA ASP A 106 -8.58 -16.42 0.41
C ASP A 106 -9.31 -17.22 -0.68
N GLY A 107 -10.11 -18.19 -0.24
CA GLY A 107 -10.94 -18.98 -1.13
C GLY A 107 -11.91 -18.08 -1.88
N GLY A 108 -11.94 -18.16 -3.22
CA GLY A 108 -12.97 -17.49 -4.02
C GLY A 108 -14.38 -17.98 -3.66
N ALA A 109 -15.41 -17.29 -4.17
CA ALA A 109 -16.81 -17.65 -3.92
C ALA A 109 -17.07 -19.13 -4.28
N GLY A 110 -17.33 -19.96 -3.26
CA GLY A 110 -17.55 -21.41 -3.39
C GLY A 110 -16.40 -22.31 -2.94
N ALA A 111 -15.25 -21.75 -2.54
CA ALA A 111 -14.16 -22.52 -1.92
C ALA A 111 -14.36 -22.66 -0.41
N THR A 112 -14.15 -23.87 0.11
CA THR A 112 -14.18 -24.19 1.54
C THR A 112 -12.87 -23.74 2.22
N GLY A 113 -12.71 -22.44 2.43
CA GLY A 113 -11.68 -21.85 3.28
C GLY A 113 -10.44 -21.30 2.57
N SER A 114 -9.61 -20.58 3.34
CA SER A 114 -8.35 -20.00 2.88
C SER A 114 -7.27 -21.08 2.75
N ARG A 115 -6.41 -20.93 1.73
CA ARG A 115 -5.23 -21.79 1.50
C ARG A 115 -3.97 -21.00 1.82
N TRP A 116 -2.89 -21.70 2.16
CA TRP A 116 -1.58 -21.08 2.35
C TRP A 116 -0.56 -21.65 1.36
N LYS A 117 0.44 -20.85 1.01
CA LYS A 117 1.60 -21.23 0.20
C LYS A 117 2.86 -20.67 0.87
N LEU A 118 3.96 -21.40 0.72
CA LEU A 118 5.28 -20.91 1.12
C LEU A 118 5.96 -20.29 -0.11
N ASP A 119 6.53 -19.11 0.10
CA ASP A 119 7.30 -18.36 -0.88
C ASP A 119 8.55 -17.80 -0.20
N ASP A 120 9.51 -17.36 -1.01
CA ASP A 120 10.69 -16.67 -0.50
C ASP A 120 10.30 -15.30 0.12
N PRO A 121 10.62 -15.04 1.40
CA PRO A 121 10.22 -13.81 2.10
C PRO A 121 10.70 -12.54 1.40
N GLU A 122 11.89 -12.56 0.81
CA GLU A 122 12.46 -11.40 0.10
C GLU A 122 11.67 -11.08 -1.18
N THR A 123 11.22 -12.11 -1.89
CA THR A 123 10.33 -11.96 -3.04
C THR A 123 8.98 -11.39 -2.64
N LEU A 124 8.37 -11.89 -1.56
CA LEU A 124 7.09 -11.39 -1.06
C LEU A 124 7.17 -9.92 -0.59
N LYS A 125 8.26 -9.54 0.11
CA LYS A 125 8.48 -8.14 0.53
C LYS A 125 8.58 -7.20 -0.66
N ARG A 126 9.30 -7.59 -1.73
CA ARG A 126 9.39 -6.79 -2.97
C ARG A 126 8.04 -6.63 -3.63
N GLU A 127 7.21 -7.67 -3.69
CA GLU A 127 5.84 -7.56 -4.20
C GLU A 127 4.98 -6.60 -3.35
N LEU A 128 5.11 -6.67 -2.02
CA LEU A 128 4.39 -5.80 -1.09
C LEU A 128 4.79 -4.34 -1.29
N GLU A 129 6.09 -4.05 -1.37
CA GLU A 129 6.62 -2.71 -1.64
C GLU A 129 6.13 -2.17 -2.99
N GLN A 130 6.14 -2.99 -4.04
CA GLN A 130 5.63 -2.59 -5.36
C GLN A 130 4.14 -2.25 -5.31
N ARG A 131 3.34 -3.07 -4.62
CA ARG A 131 1.90 -2.81 -4.44
C ARG A 131 1.65 -1.52 -3.64
N GLU A 132 2.43 -1.26 -2.60
CA GLU A 132 2.32 -0.03 -1.83
C GLU A 132 2.70 1.19 -2.66
N GLN A 133 3.80 1.13 -3.41
CA GLN A 133 4.21 2.20 -4.31
C GLN A 133 3.15 2.47 -5.39
N GLU A 134 2.53 1.44 -5.95
CA GLU A 134 1.44 1.60 -6.91
C GLU A 134 0.20 2.23 -6.26
N ARG A 135 -0.16 1.80 -5.04
CA ARG A 135 -1.26 2.40 -4.27
C ARG A 135 -1.02 3.90 -4.04
N LEU A 136 0.18 4.27 -3.59
CA LEU A 136 0.55 5.67 -3.35
C LEU A 136 0.48 6.49 -4.65
N ARG A 137 1.01 5.97 -5.76
CA ARG A 137 0.91 6.63 -7.08
C ARG A 137 -0.54 6.85 -7.50
N ARG A 138 -1.40 5.85 -7.34
CA ARG A 138 -2.83 5.94 -7.66
C ARG A 138 -3.56 6.96 -6.77
N GLU A 139 -3.21 7.04 -5.49
CA GLU A 139 -3.76 8.02 -4.56
C GLU A 139 -3.34 9.45 -4.91
N GLU A 140 -2.06 9.66 -5.23
CA GLU A 140 -1.55 10.95 -5.68
C GLU A 140 -2.17 11.40 -7.01
N GLU A 141 -2.32 10.49 -7.96
CA GLU A 141 -2.96 10.79 -9.24
C GLU A 141 -4.43 11.17 -9.03
N LYS A 142 -5.18 10.41 -8.22
CA LYS A 142 -6.57 10.75 -7.85
C LYS A 142 -6.65 12.11 -7.18
N ARG A 143 -5.71 12.45 -6.30
CA ARG A 143 -5.65 13.77 -5.65
C ARG A 143 -5.42 14.88 -6.68
N ARG A 144 -4.43 14.73 -7.56
CA ARG A 144 -4.14 15.69 -8.64
C ARG A 144 -5.33 15.89 -9.58
N GLN A 145 -6.01 14.81 -9.97
CA GLN A 145 -7.20 14.88 -10.81
C GLN A 145 -8.36 15.62 -10.13
N ARG A 146 -8.56 15.41 -8.81
CA ARG A 146 -9.57 16.14 -8.04
C ARG A 146 -9.24 17.62 -7.94
N GLU A 147 -7.99 17.97 -7.66
CA GLU A 147 -7.52 19.36 -7.58
C GLU A 147 -7.64 20.06 -8.94
N GLU A 148 -7.24 19.40 -10.03
CA GLU A 148 -7.37 19.96 -11.38
C GLU A 148 -8.83 20.14 -11.79
N LYS A 149 -9.69 19.16 -11.49
CA LYS A 149 -11.13 19.27 -11.73
C LYS A 149 -11.73 20.44 -10.95
N ALA A 150 -11.42 20.55 -9.66
CA ALA A 150 -11.87 21.65 -8.82
C ALA A 150 -11.37 23.02 -9.34
N ARG A 151 -10.11 23.11 -9.79
CA ARG A 151 -9.56 24.33 -10.40
C ARG A 151 -10.30 24.70 -11.68
N ARG A 152 -10.50 23.74 -12.60
CA ARG A 152 -11.23 23.96 -13.86
C ARG A 152 -12.69 24.35 -13.61
N GLU A 153 -13.34 23.77 -12.61
CA GLU A 153 -14.70 24.13 -12.21
C GLU A 153 -14.75 25.53 -11.60
N ALA A 154 -13.79 25.89 -10.74
CA ALA A 154 -13.68 27.24 -10.17
C ALA A 154 -13.42 28.30 -11.26
N GLU A 155 -12.51 28.04 -12.21
CA GLU A 155 -12.25 28.94 -13.34
C GLU A 155 -13.49 29.12 -14.23
N LYS A 156 -14.23 28.04 -14.51
CA LYS A 156 -15.49 28.10 -15.27
C LYS A 156 -16.56 28.88 -14.51
N ALA A 157 -16.70 28.65 -13.20
CA ALA A 157 -17.64 29.36 -12.35
C ALA A 157 -17.30 30.85 -12.25
N ALA A 158 -16.01 31.20 -12.13
CA ALA A 158 -15.56 32.59 -12.12
C ALA A 158 -15.89 33.30 -13.44
N LYS A 159 -15.62 32.66 -14.59
CA LYS A 159 -16.00 33.19 -15.92
C LYS A 159 -17.51 33.31 -16.06
N ALA A 160 -18.27 32.32 -15.60
CA ALA A 160 -19.73 32.32 -15.70
C ALA A 160 -20.40 33.34 -14.77
N ARG A 161 -19.73 33.80 -13.70
CA ARG A 161 -20.21 34.83 -12.78
C ARG A 161 -20.13 36.25 -13.34
N ILE A 162 -19.35 36.47 -14.41
CA ILE A 162 -19.20 37.80 -15.01
C ILE A 162 -20.48 38.13 -15.79
N SER A 163 -21.12 39.25 -15.44
CA SER A 163 -22.28 39.75 -16.17
C SER A 163 -21.90 40.06 -17.63
N PRO A 164 -22.75 39.79 -18.62
CA PRO A 164 -22.49 40.13 -20.01
C PRO A 164 -22.21 41.63 -20.27
N ALA A 165 -22.74 42.52 -19.43
CA ALA A 165 -22.48 43.96 -19.51
C ALA A 165 -21.09 44.35 -18.96
N ASP A 166 -20.50 43.53 -18.09
CA ASP A 166 -19.19 43.75 -17.47
C ASP A 166 -18.06 43.02 -18.18
N LEU A 167 -18.37 42.15 -19.14
CA LEU A 167 -17.42 41.27 -19.81
C LEU A 167 -16.21 42.01 -20.40
N PHE A 168 -16.44 43.16 -21.03
CA PHE A 168 -15.39 43.93 -21.70
C PHE A 168 -14.72 44.96 -20.79
N ARG A 169 -15.25 45.21 -19.58
CA ARG A 169 -14.71 46.23 -18.67
C ARG A 169 -13.39 45.82 -18.02
N SER A 170 -13.11 44.51 -17.95
CA SER A 170 -11.87 43.94 -17.44
C SER A 170 -10.80 43.68 -18.52
N ASP A 171 -11.09 43.99 -19.78
CA ASP A 171 -10.12 43.80 -20.86
C ASP A 171 -9.02 44.85 -20.78
N VAL A 172 -7.78 44.37 -20.64
CA VAL A 172 -6.56 45.18 -20.72
C VAL A 172 -5.75 44.79 -21.95
N ASP A 173 -5.03 45.73 -22.53
CA ASP A 173 -4.04 45.46 -23.59
C ASP A 173 -2.72 44.95 -22.97
N ASP A 174 -1.77 44.53 -23.82
CA ASP A 174 -0.54 43.84 -23.40
C ASP A 174 0.35 44.66 -22.43
N ASP A 175 0.16 45.98 -22.40
CA ASP A 175 0.85 46.92 -21.51
C ASP A 175 0.12 47.16 -20.17
N GLY A 176 -1.03 46.52 -19.96
CA GLY A 176 -1.87 46.67 -18.77
C GLY A 176 -2.81 47.88 -18.82
N SER A 177 -2.85 48.62 -19.92
CA SER A 177 -3.80 49.73 -20.09
C SER A 177 -5.21 49.22 -20.43
N PRO A 178 -6.29 49.96 -20.07
CA PRO A 178 -7.65 49.57 -20.42
C PRO A 178 -7.84 49.58 -21.94
N LYS A 179 -8.34 48.47 -22.49
CA LYS A 179 -8.47 48.29 -23.94
C LYS A 179 -9.53 49.18 -24.60
N TRP A 180 -10.53 49.58 -23.83
CA TRP A 180 -11.73 50.27 -24.31
C TRP A 180 -11.92 51.59 -23.56
N GLY A 181 -12.28 52.65 -24.30
CA GLY A 181 -12.47 54.00 -23.74
C GLY A 181 -13.89 54.26 -23.23
N SER A 182 -14.90 53.97 -24.05
CA SER A 182 -16.32 54.19 -23.73
C SER A 182 -17.18 52.97 -24.09
N PHE A 183 -18.30 52.81 -23.39
CA PHE A 183 -19.23 51.70 -23.54
C PHE A 183 -20.64 52.21 -23.81
N GLY A 184 -21.41 51.50 -24.63
CA GLY A 184 -22.83 51.75 -24.82
C GLY A 184 -23.69 51.22 -23.66
N ASP A 185 -24.99 51.53 -23.68
CA ASP A 185 -25.97 51.06 -22.68
C ASP A 185 -26.11 49.54 -22.64
N ASP A 186 -25.75 48.87 -23.73
CA ASP A 186 -25.68 47.41 -23.86
C ASP A 186 -24.35 46.82 -23.33
N GLY A 187 -23.45 47.65 -22.79
CA GLY A 187 -22.15 47.23 -22.28
C GLY A 187 -21.11 46.93 -23.37
N LEU A 188 -21.40 47.24 -24.64
CA LEU A 188 -20.45 47.06 -25.73
C LEU A 188 -19.48 48.24 -25.87
N PRO A 189 -18.18 47.98 -26.08
CA PRO A 189 -17.21 49.03 -26.40
C PRO A 189 -17.59 49.86 -27.62
N LEU A 190 -17.64 51.18 -27.47
CA LEU A 190 -17.87 52.16 -28.54
C LEU A 190 -16.57 52.75 -29.07
N THR A 191 -15.60 52.99 -28.18
CA THR A 191 -14.28 53.53 -28.52
C THR A 191 -13.16 52.65 -27.98
N LEU A 192 -12.03 52.65 -28.69
CA LEU A 192 -10.76 52.10 -28.24
C LEU A 192 -10.14 53.02 -27.17
N ALA A 193 -9.12 52.53 -26.47
CA ALA A 193 -8.38 53.30 -25.45
C ALA A 193 -7.88 54.67 -25.95
N ASN A 194 -7.55 54.77 -27.25
CA ASN A 194 -7.06 55.98 -27.91
C ASN A 194 -8.19 56.95 -28.35
N GLY A 195 -9.46 56.61 -28.10
CA GLY A 195 -10.62 57.41 -28.49
C GLY A 195 -11.17 57.12 -29.89
N ASP A 196 -10.53 56.23 -30.67
CA ASP A 196 -11.01 55.86 -32.00
C ASP A 196 -12.27 54.97 -31.92
N ALA A 197 -13.18 55.14 -32.88
CA ALA A 197 -14.38 54.31 -32.95
C ALA A 197 -14.05 52.84 -33.26
N VAL A 198 -14.68 51.92 -32.53
CA VAL A 198 -14.55 50.48 -32.79
C VAL A 198 -15.08 50.14 -34.18
N SER A 199 -14.28 49.42 -34.98
CA SER A 199 -14.67 49.08 -36.35
C SER A 199 -15.88 48.14 -36.40
N LYS A 200 -16.69 48.22 -37.47
CA LYS A 200 -17.89 47.36 -37.68
C LYS A 200 -17.59 45.87 -37.56
N GLY A 201 -16.40 45.43 -37.98
CA GLY A 201 -15.93 44.04 -37.86
C GLY A 201 -15.64 43.63 -36.42
N GLN A 202 -15.04 44.52 -35.63
CA GLN A 202 -14.81 44.33 -34.19
C GLN A 202 -16.12 44.35 -33.41
N THR A 203 -17.04 45.26 -33.71
CA THR A 203 -18.37 45.31 -33.08
C THR A 203 -19.13 43.98 -33.26
N LYS A 204 -19.08 43.38 -34.45
CA LYS A 204 -19.72 42.07 -34.72
C LYS A 204 -19.07 40.93 -33.90
N LYS A 205 -17.74 40.98 -33.70
CA LYS A 205 -17.03 40.01 -32.85
C LYS A 205 -17.39 40.18 -31.37
N LEU A 206 -17.43 41.43 -30.87
CA LEU A 206 -17.81 41.75 -29.49
C LEU A 206 -19.25 41.32 -29.19
N LYS A 207 -20.20 41.60 -30.08
CA LYS A 207 -21.58 41.11 -29.97
C LYS A 207 -21.67 39.58 -29.87
N LYS A 208 -20.85 38.86 -30.66
CA LYS A 208 -20.81 37.38 -30.61
C LYS A 208 -20.26 36.86 -29.27
N LEU A 209 -19.24 37.52 -28.72
CA LEU A 209 -18.65 37.17 -27.42
C LEU A 209 -19.64 37.45 -26.28
N GLN A 210 -20.33 38.60 -26.31
CA GLN A 210 -21.35 38.95 -25.33
C GLN A 210 -22.52 37.95 -25.35
N ALA A 211 -23.04 37.59 -26.53
CA ALA A 211 -24.12 36.60 -26.64
C ALA A 211 -23.70 35.19 -26.17
N ALA A 212 -22.42 34.84 -26.27
CA ALA A 212 -21.89 33.60 -25.71
C ALA A 212 -21.83 33.66 -24.17
N GLN A 213 -21.42 34.81 -23.62
CA GLN A 213 -21.40 35.06 -22.19
C GLN A 213 -22.80 35.12 -21.58
N GLU A 214 -23.78 35.70 -22.26
CA GLU A 214 -25.19 35.70 -21.85
C GLU A 214 -25.70 34.28 -21.62
N LYS A 215 -25.42 33.36 -22.55
CA LYS A 215 -25.80 31.94 -22.42
C LYS A 215 -25.09 31.26 -21.26
N LEU A 216 -23.83 31.61 -21.00
CA LEU A 216 -23.04 31.04 -19.90
C LEU A 216 -23.53 31.54 -18.54
N HIS A 217 -23.73 32.86 -18.42
CA HIS A 217 -24.22 33.51 -17.20
C HIS A 217 -25.68 33.13 -16.90
N ALA A 218 -26.54 33.01 -17.91
CA ALA A 218 -27.91 32.52 -17.73
C ALA A 218 -27.95 31.08 -17.19
N LYS A 219 -27.08 30.19 -17.67
CA LYS A 219 -26.95 28.83 -17.12
C LYS A 219 -26.48 28.84 -15.66
N TYR A 220 -25.50 29.69 -15.33
CA TYR A 220 -25.02 29.87 -13.96
C TYR A 220 -26.12 30.34 -13.02
N LEU A 221 -26.94 31.33 -13.43
CA LEU A 221 -28.07 31.81 -12.65
C LEU A 221 -29.14 30.72 -12.45
N ALA A 222 -29.42 29.92 -13.48
CA ALA A 222 -30.35 28.80 -13.39
C ALA A 222 -29.86 27.73 -12.40
N GLU A 223 -28.58 27.33 -12.47
CA GLU A 223 -27.97 26.34 -11.55
C GLU A 223 -27.92 26.84 -10.10
N LYS A 224 -27.60 28.13 -9.89
CA LYS A 224 -27.63 28.78 -8.56
C LYS A 224 -29.04 28.90 -7.99
N GLY A 225 -30.04 29.14 -8.83
CA GLY A 225 -31.45 29.21 -8.43
C GLY A 225 -31.98 27.85 -7.96
N THR A 226 -31.59 26.76 -8.62
CA THR A 226 -32.01 25.39 -8.25
C THR A 226 -31.29 24.81 -7.03
N ALA A 227 -30.13 25.35 -6.65
CA ALA A 227 -29.38 24.90 -5.47
C ALA A 227 -29.80 25.61 -4.16
N GLY A 228 -30.79 26.51 -4.24
CA GLY A 228 -31.32 27.31 -3.12
C GLY A 228 -32.76 26.99 -2.72
N GLU A 229 -33.40 25.98 -3.34
CA GLU A 229 -34.66 25.35 -2.92
C GLU A 229 -34.38 23.94 -2.36
#